data_AF-A0A0G0J0J8-F1
#
_entry.id   AF-A0A0G0J0J8-F1
#
_cell.length_a   1.000
_cell.length_b   1.000
_cell.length_c   1.000
_cell.angle_alpha   90.00
_cell.angle_beta   90.00
_cell.angle_gamma   90.00
#
_symmetry.space_group_name_H-M   'P 1'
#
loop_
_entity.id
_entity.type
_entity.pdbx_description
1 polymer ?
#
loop_
_entity_poly.entity_id
_entity_poly.type
_entity_poly.pdbx_seq_one_letter_code
_entity_poly.pdbx_strand_id
1 'polypeptide(L)'
;MYLFIHTCDDKTLTLALFSKSMEYKKKIVLKKIFHKNILLESLEKFLKKEKVKPKDLEGILCVKGPGKFSQVRLGVAVANTLSWFLNISIAE
;
A
#
# COMPACT_ATOMS: atom_id res chain seq x y z
N MET A 1 10.78 7.41 2.57
CA MET A 1 10.30 6.68 1.38
C MET A 1 8.79 6.57 1.49
N TYR A 2 8.02 6.65 0.40
CA TYR A 2 6.56 6.61 0.47
C TYR A 2 6.02 5.28 -0.04
N LEU A 3 5.11 4.67 0.73
CA LEU A 3 4.40 3.46 0.34
C LEU A 3 3.07 3.83 -0.31
N PHE A 4 2.84 3.38 -1.54
CA PHE A 4 1.58 3.55 -2.23
C PHE A 4 0.75 2.27 -2.19
N ILE A 5 -0.53 2.40 -1.81
CA ILE A 5 -1.50 1.32 -1.68
C ILE A 5 -2.71 1.65 -2.55
N HIS A 6 -2.94 0.82 -3.58
CA HIS A 6 -4.12 0.92 -4.44
C HIS A 6 -4.83 -0.43 -4.50
N THR A 7 -6.01 -0.46 -3.88
CA THR A 7 -6.90 -1.63 -3.77
C THR A 7 -8.22 -1.43 -4.52
N CYS A 8 -8.46 -0.27 -5.14
CA CYS A 8 -9.77 0.08 -5.71
C CYS A 8 -10.14 -0.73 -6.96
N ASP A 9 -9.15 -1.34 -7.61
CA ASP A 9 -9.33 -2.20 -8.78
C ASP A 9 -9.86 -3.59 -8.35
N ASP A 10 -10.85 -4.08 -9.09
CA ASP A 10 -11.56 -5.31 -8.80
C ASP A 10 -10.70 -6.58 -8.97
N LYS A 11 -9.60 -6.47 -9.73
CA LYS A 11 -8.75 -7.60 -10.13
C LYS A 11 -7.29 -7.41 -9.71
N THR A 12 -6.88 -6.19 -9.38
CA THR A 12 -5.47 -5.90 -9.14
C THR A 12 -5.17 -5.24 -7.79
N LEU A 13 -4.25 -5.84 -7.04
CA LEU A 13 -3.59 -5.17 -5.91
C LEU A 13 -2.35 -4.49 -6.46
N THR A 14 -2.26 -3.18 -6.31
CA THR A 14 -1.06 -2.42 -6.65
C THR A 14 -0.41 -1.89 -5.39
N LEU A 15 0.86 -2.24 -5.19
CA LEU A 15 1.73 -1.64 -4.18
C LEU A 15 2.94 -1.02 -4.89
N ALA A 16 3.37 0.16 -4.46
CA ALA A 16 4.55 0.82 -5.01
C ALA A 16 5.34 1.56 -3.93
N LEU A 17 6.62 1.80 -4.20
CA LEU A 17 7.52 2.60 -3.39
C LEU A 17 8.02 3.80 -4.19
N PHE A 18 7.94 4.97 -3.57
CA PHE A 18 8.44 6.23 -4.12
C PHE A 18 9.54 6.80 -3.24
N SER A 19 10.56 7.39 -3.85
CA SER A 19 11.61 8.13 -3.13
C SER A 19 11.04 9.38 -2.43
N LYS A 20 11.87 10.07 -1.63
CA LYS A 20 11.50 11.38 -1.07
C LYS A 20 11.20 12.43 -2.16
N SER A 21 11.89 12.34 -3.30
CA SER A 21 11.68 13.18 -4.50
C SER A 21 10.42 12.79 -5.29
N MET A 22 9.58 11.88 -4.78
CA MET A 22 8.42 11.30 -5.46
C MET A 22 8.77 10.58 -6.77
N GLU A 23 10.05 10.24 -6.96
CA GLU A 23 10.47 9.42 -8.08
C GLU A 23 10.05 7.97 -7.81
N TYR A 24 9.44 7.39 -8.84
CA TYR A 24 9.04 6.01 -8.83
C TYR A 24 10.27 5.10 -8.68
N LYS A 25 10.29 4.28 -7.63
CA LYS A 25 11.35 3.28 -7.46
C LYS A 25 10.93 1.90 -7.92
N LYS A 26 9.79 1.40 -7.42
CA LYS A 26 9.36 0.01 -7.61
C LYS A 26 7.85 -0.14 -7.50
N LYS A 27 7.30 -1.15 -8.19
CA LYS A 27 5.89 -1.54 -8.14
C LYS A 27 5.75 -3.04 -8.22
N ILE A 28 4.76 -3.54 -7.51
CA ILE A 28 4.21 -4.87 -7.72
C ILE A 28 2.73 -4.73 -8.04
N VAL A 29 2.29 -5.46 -9.07
CA VAL A 29 0.87 -5.59 -9.43
C VAL A 29 0.53 -7.06 -9.33
N LEU A 30 -0.38 -7.41 -8.44
CA LEU A 30 -0.86 -8.77 -8.27
C LEU A 30 -2.23 -8.88 -8.92
N LYS A 31 -2.32 -9.74 -9.95
CA LYS A 31 -3.57 -10.10 -10.62
C LYS A 31 -4.10 -11.39 -9.98
N LYS A 32 -4.91 -11.28 -8.95
CA LYS A 32 -5.56 -12.44 -8.30
C LYS A 32 -6.86 -12.00 -7.63
N ILE A 33 -7.78 -12.95 -7.40
CA ILE A 33 -9.00 -12.72 -6.62
C ILE A 33 -8.60 -12.15 -5.26
N PHE A 34 -9.01 -10.92 -5.00
CA PHE A 34 -8.69 -10.20 -3.76
C PHE A 34 -9.42 -10.85 -2.58
N HIS A 35 -8.71 -11.67 -1.82
CA HIS A 35 -9.11 -12.06 -0.47
C HIS A 35 -8.43 -11.13 0.55
N LYS A 36 -9.12 -10.81 1.66
CA LYS A 36 -8.66 -9.83 2.66
C LYS A 36 -7.21 -10.05 3.12
N ASN A 37 -6.77 -11.30 3.24
CA ASN A 37 -5.43 -11.66 3.73
C ASN A 37 -4.32 -11.37 2.71
N ILE A 38 -4.64 -11.25 1.42
CA ILE A 38 -3.64 -11.08 0.34
C ILE A 38 -2.90 -9.75 0.49
N LEU A 39 -3.57 -8.69 0.94
CA LEU A 39 -2.96 -7.36 1.03
C LEU A 39 -1.75 -7.34 1.98
N LEU A 40 -1.92 -7.84 3.21
CA LEU A 40 -0.87 -7.82 4.23
C LEU A 40 0.28 -8.76 3.86
N GLU A 41 -0.02 -9.98 3.42
CA GLU A 41 1.02 -10.93 2.96
C GLU A 41 1.83 -10.37 1.79
N SER A 42 1.14 -9.73 0.85
CA SER A 42 1.79 -9.14 -0.33
C SER A 42 2.62 -7.93 0.03
N LEU A 43 2.15 -7.10 0.96
CA LEU A 43 2.89 -5.97 1.48
C LEU A 43 4.17 -6.42 2.18
N GLU A 44 4.08 -7.43 3.07
CA GLU A 44 5.25 -7.95 3.77
C GLU A 44 6.27 -8.54 2.77
N LYS A 45 5.81 -9.36 1.83
CA LYS A 45 6.66 -9.94 0.77
C LYS A 45 7.30 -8.85 -0.08
N PHE A 46 6.56 -7.80 -0.44
CA PHE A 46 7.05 -6.68 -1.22
C PHE A 46 8.14 -5.90 -0.49
N LEU A 47 7.90 -5.51 0.76
CA LEU A 47 8.89 -4.79 1.58
C LEU A 47 10.14 -5.63 1.83
N LYS A 48 10.00 -6.92 2.13
CA LYS A 48 11.14 -7.85 2.27
C LYS A 48 11.95 -7.96 0.98
N LYS A 49 11.28 -8.13 -0.17
CA LYS A 49 11.93 -8.25 -1.48
C LYS A 49 12.75 -7.00 -1.83
N GLU A 50 12.20 -5.83 -1.54
CA GLU A 50 12.88 -4.54 -1.79
C GLU A 50 13.82 -4.12 -0.64
N LYS A 51 14.00 -4.99 0.38
CA LYS A 51 14.85 -4.76 1.55
C LYS A 51 14.53 -3.45 2.30
N VAL A 52 13.26 -3.09 2.33
CA VAL A 52 12.75 -1.89 3.00
C VAL A 52 12.18 -2.28 4.35
N LYS A 53 12.64 -1.65 5.43
CA LYS A 53 12.02 -1.81 6.74
C LYS A 53 10.81 -0.88 6.84
N PRO A 54 9.75 -1.25 7.57
CA PRO A 54 8.62 -0.35 7.82
C PRO A 54 9.03 1.01 8.39
N LYS A 55 10.10 1.04 9.21
CA LYS A 55 10.66 2.27 9.79
C LYS A 55 11.33 3.21 8.78
N ASP A 56 11.64 2.73 7.57
CA ASP A 56 12.23 3.56 6.50
C ASP A 56 11.16 4.33 5.70
N LEU A 57 9.88 4.05 5.98
CA LEU A 57 8.76 4.77 5.41
C LEU A 57 8.60 6.13 6.10
N GLU A 58 8.30 7.15 5.30
CA GLU A 58 8.06 8.54 5.75
C GLU A 58 6.59 8.93 5.60
N GLY A 59 5.86 8.18 4.77
CA GLY A 59 4.43 8.32 4.63
C GLY A 59 3.80 7.23 3.78
N ILE A 60 2.48 7.24 3.77
CA ILE A 60 1.65 6.29 3.03
C ILE A 60 0.72 7.09 2.11
N LEU A 61 0.65 6.67 0.86
CA LEU A 61 -0.24 7.18 -0.17
C LEU A 61 -1.32 6.11 -0.40
N CYS A 62 -2.58 6.40 -0.10
CA CYS A 62 -3.67 5.44 -0.24
C CYS A 62 -4.76 5.95 -1.16
N VAL A 63 -5.15 5.18 -2.16
CA VAL A 63 -6.24 5.57 -3.06
C VAL A 63 -7.59 5.35 -2.37
N LYS A 64 -8.37 6.42 -2.20
CA LYS A 64 -9.71 6.39 -1.57
C LYS A 64 -10.88 6.17 -2.53
N GLY A 65 -10.63 5.89 -3.80
CA GLY A 65 -11.64 5.55 -4.82
C GLY A 65 -11.53 6.40 -6.10
N PRO A 66 -12.50 6.25 -7.02
CA PRO A 66 -13.67 5.36 -6.95
C PRO A 66 -13.30 3.87 -7.05
N GLY A 67 -14.09 2.98 -6.42
CA GLY A 67 -13.82 1.54 -6.40
C GLY A 67 -14.85 0.76 -5.58
N LYS A 68 -14.72 -0.58 -5.50
CA LYS A 68 -15.62 -1.40 -4.68
C LYS A 68 -15.48 -1.03 -3.20
N PHE A 69 -16.61 -0.75 -2.56
CA PHE A 69 -16.68 -0.29 -1.16
C PHE A 69 -15.87 -1.14 -0.18
N SER A 70 -15.89 -2.47 -0.32
CA SER A 70 -15.11 -3.38 0.53
C SER A 70 -13.61 -3.25 0.34
N GLN A 71 -13.15 -3.02 -0.89
CA GLN A 71 -11.73 -2.92 -1.22
C GLN A 71 -11.16 -1.55 -0.85
N VAL A 72 -11.92 -0.47 -1.08
CA VAL A 72 -11.55 0.89 -0.64
C VAL A 72 -11.37 0.91 0.87
N ARG A 73 -12.37 0.41 1.62
CA ARG A 73 -12.28 0.38 3.10
C ARG A 73 -11.15 -0.50 3.60
N LEU A 74 -10.86 -1.62 2.94
CA LEU A 74 -9.73 -2.47 3.29
C LEU A 74 -8.39 -1.73 3.11
N GLY A 75 -8.21 -1.06 1.96
CA GLY A 75 -6.99 -0.30 1.68
C GLY A 75 -6.78 0.84 2.67
N VAL A 76 -7.82 1.66 2.89
CA VAL A 76 -7.80 2.79 3.83
C VAL A 76 -7.56 2.32 5.27
N ALA A 77 -8.22 1.25 5.71
CA ALA A 77 -8.02 0.71 7.07
C ALA A 77 -6.57 0.24 7.30
N VAL A 78 -5.97 -0.46 6.34
CA VAL A 78 -4.57 -0.89 6.44
C VAL A 78 -3.63 0.30 6.41
N ALA A 79 -3.85 1.26 5.51
CA ALA A 79 -3.04 2.46 5.42
C ALA A 79 -3.07 3.29 6.72
N ASN A 80 -4.26 3.53 7.27
CA ASN A 80 -4.44 4.23 8.55
C ASN A 80 -3.78 3.48 9.71
N THR A 81 -3.95 2.16 9.78
CA THR A 81 -3.34 1.34 10.85
C THR A 81 -1.81 1.41 10.79
N LEU A 82 -1.22 1.31 9.59
CA LEU A 82 0.23 1.40 9.41
C LEU A 82 0.76 2.81 9.70
N SER A 83 0.05 3.84 9.25
CA SER A 83 0.39 5.25 9.51
C SER A 83 0.40 5.54 11.01
N TRP A 84 -0.63 5.08 11.72
CA TRP A 84 -0.72 5.21 13.17
C TRP A 84 0.39 4.44 13.90
N PHE A 85 0.62 3.17 13.52
CA PHE A 85 1.63 2.33 14.17
C PHE A 85 3.06 2.83 13.96
N LEU A 86 3.36 3.37 12.77
CA LEU A 86 4.69 3.88 12.43
C LEU A 86 4.86 5.37 12.77
N ASN A 87 3.80 6.04 13.21
CA ASN A 87 3.75 7.49 13.44
C ASN A 87 4.23 8.30 12.22
N ILE A 88 3.69 7.97 11.04
CA ILE A 88 4.03 8.61 9.76
C ILE A 88 2.79 9.22 9.10
N SER A 89 3.01 10.18 8.22
CA SER A 89 1.93 10.86 7.49
C SER A 89 1.17 9.91 6.54
N ILE A 90 -0.12 10.17 6.35
CA ILE A 90 -0.93 9.52 5.32
C ILE A 90 -1.53 10.60 4.40
N ALA A 91 -1.52 10.36 3.10
CA ALA A 91 -2.23 11.16 2.12
C ALA A 91 -3.16 10.28 1.28
N GLU A 92 -4.32 10.84 0.95
CA GLU A 92 -5.49 10.16 0.35
C GLU A 92 -5.95 10.75 -0.97
#